data_AF-A0A1Y3TIU1-F1
#
_entry.id   AF-A0A1Y3TIU1-F1
#
_cell.length_a   1.000
_cell.length_b   1.000
_cell.length_c   1.000
_cell.angle_alpha   90.00
_cell.angle_beta   90.00
_cell.angle_gamma   90.00
#
_symmetry.space_group_name_H-M   'P 1'
#
loop_
_entity.id
_entity.type
_entity.pdbx_description
1 polymer ?
#
loop_
_entity_poly.entity_id
_entity_poly.type
_entity_poly.pdbx_seq_one_letter_code
_entity_poly.pdbx_strand_id
1 'polypeptide(L)'
;MWDIMKKKLLGLFLLCSIALAGCSSPSDSDDRTETQMEPQENAETQTGQSSSVLEEPENILVAYFSWADNAVLDDDVDAVSSPSVIPPGNVQQLAGWVQEETGGDLFSIRVTDPYPSDWDECLDRANEERAEDARPELVENVGNIEEYDTVFLGYPKMEQGYICV
;
A
#
# COMPACT_ATOMS: atom_id res chain seq x y z
N MET A 1 41.25 -29.17 10.53
CA MET A 1 40.01 -28.76 9.83
C MET A 1 40.30 -28.51 8.35
N TRP A 2 40.89 -29.48 7.64
CA TRP A 2 41.31 -29.36 6.23
C TRP A 2 41.08 -30.65 5.40
N ASP A 3 40.62 -31.76 6.01
CA ASP A 3 40.54 -33.08 5.35
C ASP A 3 39.13 -33.66 5.19
N ILE A 4 38.08 -32.84 5.29
CA ILE A 4 36.68 -33.34 5.15
C ILE A 4 35.98 -32.80 3.88
N MET A 5 36.59 -31.88 3.13
CA MET A 5 35.92 -31.20 1.99
C MET A 5 36.26 -31.72 0.58
N LYS A 6 36.89 -32.90 0.39
CA LYS A 6 37.38 -33.28 -0.97
C LYS A 6 37.01 -34.67 -1.52
N LYS A 7 36.06 -35.43 -0.93
CA LYS A 7 35.85 -36.83 -1.38
C LYS A 7 34.43 -37.33 -1.66
N LYS A 8 33.46 -36.47 -1.95
CA LYS A 8 32.18 -36.95 -2.53
C LYS A 8 31.69 -36.06 -3.67
N LEU A 9 32.43 -36.12 -4.78
CA LEU A 9 31.91 -35.80 -6.11
C LEU A 9 31.56 -37.14 -6.77
N LEU A 10 30.27 -37.50 -6.88
CA LEU A 10 29.75 -38.38 -7.95
C LEU A 10 28.21 -38.48 -7.95
N GLY A 11 27.59 -37.94 -9.02
CA GLY A 11 26.42 -38.49 -9.73
C GLY A 11 25.04 -38.42 -9.07
N LEU A 12 24.07 -37.72 -9.67
CA LEU A 12 23.26 -38.18 -10.81
C LEU A 12 22.13 -37.17 -11.07
N PHE A 13 22.08 -36.64 -12.29
CA PHE A 13 21.04 -35.77 -12.83
C PHE A 13 19.78 -36.60 -13.09
N LEU A 14 18.63 -36.24 -12.51
CA LEU A 14 17.34 -36.86 -12.85
C LEU A 14 16.31 -35.77 -13.21
N LEU A 15 16.39 -35.32 -14.46
CA LEU A 15 15.31 -34.59 -15.14
C LEU A 15 14.22 -35.59 -15.52
N CYS A 16 13.07 -35.51 -14.86
CA CYS A 16 11.88 -36.27 -15.24
C CYS A 16 10.99 -35.38 -16.11
N SER A 17 11.17 -35.49 -17.43
CA SER A 17 10.26 -34.96 -18.43
C SER A 17 8.96 -35.78 -18.41
N ILE A 18 7.82 -35.13 -18.21
CA ILE A 18 6.51 -35.69 -18.59
C ILE A 18 6.02 -34.87 -19.77
N ALA A 19 6.15 -35.45 -20.96
CA ALA A 19 5.42 -35.05 -22.13
C ALA A 19 4.04 -35.71 -22.08
N LEU A 20 2.98 -34.91 -22.09
CA LEU A 20 1.67 -35.33 -22.58
C LEU A 20 1.32 -34.42 -23.75
N ALA A 21 1.34 -35.04 -24.92
CA ALA A 21 0.79 -34.50 -26.15
C ALA A 21 -0.74 -34.44 -26.04
N GLY A 22 -1.32 -33.32 -26.47
CA GLY A 22 -2.75 -33.16 -26.72
C GLY A 22 -2.94 -32.07 -27.76
N CYS A 23 -2.94 -32.48 -29.03
CA CYS A 23 -3.20 -31.61 -30.19
C CYS A 23 -4.69 -31.25 -30.29
N SER A 24 -5.01 -30.00 -30.63
CA SER A 24 -5.60 -29.67 -31.94
C SER A 24 -5.76 -28.17 -32.11
N SER A 25 -5.09 -27.61 -33.12
CA SER A 25 -5.34 -26.27 -33.69
C SER A 25 -6.19 -26.42 -34.98
N PRO A 26 -6.38 -25.38 -35.82
CA PRO A 26 -7.29 -24.24 -35.66
C PRO A 26 -8.19 -24.07 -36.91
N SER A 27 -9.22 -23.21 -36.86
CA SER A 27 -9.74 -22.56 -38.09
C SER A 27 -10.65 -21.38 -37.77
N ASP A 28 -10.07 -20.19 -37.96
CA ASP A 28 -10.53 -19.02 -38.70
C ASP A 28 -12.02 -18.84 -39.09
N SER A 29 -12.50 -17.65 -38.68
CA SER A 29 -13.19 -16.59 -39.43
C SER A 29 -14.52 -16.79 -40.18
N ASP A 30 -15.36 -15.77 -39.95
CA ASP A 30 -16.41 -15.18 -40.80
C ASP A 30 -17.73 -15.95 -41.00
N ASP A 31 -18.83 -15.35 -40.51
CA ASP A 31 -19.83 -14.77 -41.44
C ASP A 31 -20.81 -13.82 -40.70
N ARG A 32 -21.08 -12.65 -41.31
CA ARG A 32 -22.19 -11.73 -41.00
C ARG A 32 -23.48 -12.37 -41.57
N THR A 33 -24.70 -12.12 -41.08
CA THR A 33 -25.53 -10.98 -41.53
C THR A 33 -26.96 -11.12 -40.97
N GLU A 34 -27.47 -9.99 -40.45
CA GLU A 34 -28.85 -9.47 -40.30
C GLU A 34 -30.08 -10.38 -40.13
N THR A 35 -30.93 -9.99 -39.17
CA THR A 35 -32.35 -9.71 -39.43
C THR A 35 -32.87 -8.64 -38.46
N GLN A 36 -33.40 -7.56 -39.03
CA GLN A 36 -34.13 -6.46 -38.38
C GLN A 36 -35.57 -6.87 -38.03
N MET A 37 -36.13 -6.35 -36.93
CA MET A 37 -37.20 -5.33 -36.88
C MET A 37 -37.94 -5.35 -35.52
N GLU A 38 -38.08 -4.14 -34.95
CA GLU A 38 -38.77 -3.73 -33.70
C GLU A 38 -40.32 -3.71 -33.86
N PRO A 39 -41.16 -3.06 -33.01
CA PRO A 39 -41.01 -2.51 -31.64
C PRO A 39 -42.18 -2.85 -30.68
N GLN A 40 -42.02 -2.68 -29.37
CA GLN A 40 -43.17 -2.33 -28.50
C GLN A 40 -42.82 -1.30 -27.42
N GLU A 41 -43.52 -0.18 -27.57
CA GLU A 41 -43.71 0.99 -26.74
C GLU A 41 -44.39 0.64 -25.40
N ASN A 42 -43.80 1.10 -24.30
CA ASN A 42 -44.55 1.62 -23.16
C ASN A 42 -43.68 2.65 -22.42
N ALA A 43 -44.10 3.90 -22.52
CA ALA A 43 -43.61 5.01 -21.72
C ALA A 43 -44.32 5.01 -20.36
N GLU A 44 -43.58 4.82 -19.28
CA GLU A 44 -43.93 5.43 -18.00
C GLU A 44 -42.70 6.11 -17.40
N THR A 45 -42.72 7.43 -17.54
CA THR A 45 -42.01 8.39 -16.73
C THR A 45 -42.17 8.07 -15.25
N GLN A 46 -41.09 7.67 -14.59
CA GLN A 46 -40.91 7.98 -13.18
C GLN A 46 -39.80 9.02 -13.06
N THR A 47 -40.25 10.26 -12.95
CA THR A 47 -39.57 11.34 -12.25
C THR A 47 -39.27 10.89 -10.82
N GLY A 48 -38.16 10.19 -10.64
CA GLY A 48 -37.51 10.03 -9.34
C GLY A 48 -36.82 11.35 -9.03
N GLN A 49 -37.33 12.05 -8.02
CA GLN A 49 -36.79 13.29 -7.51
C GLN A 49 -35.27 13.17 -7.35
N SER A 50 -34.55 13.98 -8.12
CA SER A 50 -33.24 14.48 -7.73
C SER A 50 -33.47 15.29 -6.45
N SER A 51 -33.53 14.59 -5.33
CA SER A 51 -33.20 15.18 -4.05
C SER A 51 -31.73 15.52 -4.18
N SER A 52 -31.44 16.77 -4.51
CA SER A 52 -30.17 17.37 -4.12
C SER A 52 -30.14 17.30 -2.59
N VAL A 53 -29.71 16.15 -2.06
CA VAL A 53 -29.04 16.14 -0.78
C VAL A 53 -27.89 17.11 -1.01
N LEU A 54 -27.95 18.26 -0.35
CA LEU A 54 -26.75 19.03 -0.13
C LEU A 54 -25.92 18.07 0.71
N GLU A 55 -25.03 17.32 0.06
CA GLU A 55 -23.94 16.65 0.74
C GLU A 55 -23.21 17.81 1.41
N GLU A 56 -23.44 17.98 2.72
CA GLU A 56 -22.66 18.90 3.52
C GLU A 56 -21.19 18.54 3.26
N PRO A 57 -20.29 19.52 3.09
CA PRO A 57 -18.91 19.23 2.79
C PRO A 57 -18.36 18.29 3.88
N GLU A 58 -18.00 17.06 3.48
CA GLU A 58 -17.41 16.10 4.41
C GLU A 58 -16.07 16.64 4.90
N ASN A 59 -15.91 16.74 6.21
CA ASN A 59 -14.64 17.09 6.81
C ASN A 59 -13.75 15.85 6.78
N ILE A 60 -12.75 15.86 5.91
CA ILE A 60 -11.84 14.73 5.71
C ILE A 60 -10.50 15.04 6.35
N LEU A 61 -10.00 14.10 7.15
CA LEU A 61 -8.62 14.10 7.64
C LEU A 61 -7.82 13.02 6.91
N VAL A 62 -6.65 13.40 6.40
CA VAL A 62 -5.64 12.49 5.87
C VAL A 62 -4.46 12.49 6.85
N ALA A 63 -4.51 11.59 7.83
CA ALA A 63 -3.43 11.36 8.77
C ALA A 63 -2.44 10.34 8.20
N TYR A 64 -1.14 10.58 8.34
CA TYR A 64 -0.15 9.63 7.87
C TYR A 64 1.12 9.56 8.73
N PHE A 65 1.68 8.37 8.84
CA PHE A 65 3.02 8.15 9.35
C PHE A 65 3.96 7.87 8.17
N SER A 66 5.05 8.62 8.06
CA SER A 66 6.11 8.41 7.06
C SER A 66 7.45 8.30 7.76
N TRP A 67 8.26 7.29 7.41
CA TRP A 67 9.59 7.13 8.01
C TRP A 67 10.50 8.33 7.68
N ALA A 68 10.32 8.96 6.52
CA ALA A 68 11.03 10.19 6.14
C ALA A 68 10.83 11.37 7.12
N ASP A 69 9.66 11.43 7.77
CA ASP A 69 9.36 12.47 8.76
C ASP A 69 9.77 12.08 10.18
N ASN A 70 10.21 10.83 10.36
CA ASN A 70 10.39 10.18 11.66
C ASN A 70 11.75 9.48 11.80
N ALA A 71 12.71 9.74 10.91
CA ALA A 71 14.06 9.15 10.96
C ALA A 71 15.14 10.22 11.12
N VAL A 72 16.22 9.88 11.83
CA VAL A 72 17.47 10.66 11.77
C VAL A 72 18.27 10.17 10.56
N LEU A 73 18.57 11.04 9.60
CA LEU A 73 19.40 10.69 8.45
C LEU A 73 20.89 10.74 8.83
N ASP A 74 21.61 9.65 8.57
CA ASP A 74 23.07 9.69 8.52
C ASP A 74 23.57 10.24 7.16
N ASP A 75 24.75 10.88 7.17
CA ASP A 75 25.31 11.57 5.99
C ASP A 75 25.65 10.63 4.81
N ASP A 76 25.74 9.32 5.05
CA ASP A 76 26.18 8.31 4.07
C ASP A 76 25.01 7.49 3.45
N VAL A 77 23.77 7.89 3.72
CA VAL A 77 22.59 7.11 3.34
C VAL A 77 22.06 7.54 1.97
N ASP A 78 22.41 6.80 0.91
CA ASP A 78 21.84 7.01 -0.43
C ASP A 78 20.41 6.47 -0.53
N ALA A 79 19.56 7.17 -1.30
CA ALA A 79 18.16 6.83 -1.57
C ALA A 79 17.96 5.43 -2.18
N VAL A 80 19.00 4.86 -2.81
CA VAL A 80 18.98 3.49 -3.36
C VAL A 80 19.15 2.42 -2.28
N SER A 81 19.82 2.76 -1.18
CA SER A 81 20.15 1.81 -0.10
C SER A 81 19.14 1.82 1.03
N SER A 82 18.37 2.91 1.18
CA SER A 82 17.42 3.03 2.29
C SER A 82 15.96 3.08 1.85
N PRO A 83 15.08 2.30 2.50
CA PRO A 83 13.64 2.38 2.27
C PRO A 83 13.14 3.78 2.67
N SER A 84 12.51 4.53 1.76
CA SER A 84 11.68 5.74 2.01
C SER A 84 12.07 6.74 3.13
N VAL A 85 13.33 6.83 3.56
CA VAL A 85 13.81 7.82 4.56
C VAL A 85 14.02 9.20 3.96
N ILE A 86 14.12 9.30 2.63
CA ILE A 86 14.32 10.57 1.93
C ILE A 86 12.97 11.27 1.71
N PRO A 87 12.80 12.53 2.16
CA PRO A 87 11.61 13.29 1.88
C PRO A 87 11.45 13.65 0.38
N PRO A 88 10.23 13.61 -0.19
CA PRO A 88 9.02 13.12 0.46
C PRO A 88 8.97 11.57 0.48
N GLY A 89 8.67 11.01 1.65
CA GLY A 89 8.53 9.55 1.79
C GLY A 89 7.32 9.02 0.98
N ASN A 90 7.30 7.72 0.67
CA ASN A 90 6.23 7.14 -0.16
C ASN A 90 4.83 7.36 0.42
N VAL A 91 4.67 7.22 1.74
CA VAL A 91 3.36 7.41 2.40
C VAL A 91 2.95 8.88 2.38
N GLN A 92 3.91 9.79 2.57
CA GLN A 92 3.67 11.23 2.45
C GLN A 92 3.18 11.60 1.04
N GLN A 93 3.79 11.02 -0.01
CA GLN A 93 3.34 11.22 -1.39
C GLN A 93 1.91 10.71 -1.61
N LEU A 94 1.60 9.50 -1.12
CA LEU A 94 0.25 8.93 -1.19
C LEU A 94 -0.78 9.81 -0.46
N ALA A 95 -0.45 10.28 0.75
CA ALA A 95 -1.30 11.16 1.53
C ALA A 95 -1.56 12.49 0.81
N GLY A 96 -0.53 13.03 0.15
CA GLY A 96 -0.66 14.20 -0.73
C GLY A 96 -1.67 13.97 -1.87
N TRP A 97 -1.61 12.84 -2.57
CA TRP A 97 -2.59 12.55 -3.63
C TRP A 97 -4.01 12.37 -3.11
N VAL A 98 -4.19 11.75 -1.94
CA VAL A 98 -5.51 11.67 -1.30
C VAL A 98 -6.02 13.05 -0.92
N GLN A 99 -5.16 13.91 -0.37
CA GLN A 99 -5.49 15.30 -0.06
C GLN A 99 -5.91 16.08 -1.32
N GLU A 100 -5.15 15.94 -2.42
CA GLU A 100 -5.45 16.61 -3.69
C GLU A 100 -6.81 16.20 -4.26
N GLU A 101 -7.19 14.93 -4.13
CA GLU A 101 -8.47 14.41 -4.62
C GLU A 101 -9.65 14.79 -3.70
N THR A 102 -9.43 14.81 -2.39
CA THR A 102 -10.50 14.98 -1.39
C THR A 102 -10.68 16.41 -0.91
N GLY A 103 -9.64 17.25 -1.02
CA GLY A 103 -9.60 18.58 -0.39
C GLY A 103 -9.49 18.56 1.13
N GLY A 104 -9.22 17.38 1.73
CA GLY A 104 -9.13 17.21 3.19
C GLY A 104 -7.90 17.84 3.83
N ASP A 105 -7.90 17.86 5.16
CA ASP A 105 -6.76 18.29 5.96
C ASP A 105 -5.66 17.22 5.98
N LEU A 106 -4.40 17.64 5.94
CA LEU A 106 -3.26 16.73 5.94
C LEU A 106 -2.54 16.80 7.30
N PHE A 107 -2.31 15.64 7.92
CA PHE A 107 -1.66 15.55 9.24
C PHE A 107 -0.52 14.52 9.23
N SER A 108 0.72 14.98 9.46
CA SER A 108 1.89 14.11 9.63
C SER A 108 2.01 13.66 11.08
N ILE A 109 1.85 12.36 11.32
CA ILE A 109 2.07 11.71 12.61
C ILE A 109 3.58 11.62 12.84
N ARG A 110 4.05 12.38 13.84
CA ARG A 110 5.47 12.44 14.20
C ARG A 110 5.71 11.97 15.63
N VAL A 111 6.69 11.09 15.83
CA VAL A 111 7.13 10.63 17.15
C VAL A 111 8.13 11.62 17.75
N THR A 112 8.16 11.71 19.09
CA THR A 112 9.12 12.56 19.81
C THR A 112 10.54 12.03 19.75
N ASP A 113 10.69 10.70 19.69
CA ASP A 113 11.96 10.00 19.56
C ASP A 113 12.08 9.33 18.18
N PRO A 114 12.83 9.92 17.23
CA PRO A 114 12.92 9.43 15.86
C PRO A 114 13.53 8.02 15.76
N TYR A 115 13.07 7.26 14.77
CA TYR A 115 13.64 5.95 14.43
C TYR A 115 15.04 6.09 13.81
N PRO A 116 15.90 5.07 13.95
CA PRO A 116 17.14 4.97 13.18
C PRO A 116 16.86 5.03 11.68
N SER A 117 17.80 5.55 10.87
CA SER A 117 17.75 5.43 9.40
C SER A 117 18.28 4.10 8.87
N ASP A 118 19.05 3.37 9.68
CA ASP A 118 19.47 2.01 9.35
C ASP A 118 18.28 1.05 9.45
N TRP A 119 18.17 0.16 8.46
CA TRP A 119 17.04 -0.77 8.37
C TRP A 119 17.03 -1.79 9.50
N ASP A 120 18.17 -2.40 9.82
CA ASP A 120 18.25 -3.46 10.81
C ASP A 120 18.01 -2.87 12.22
N GLU A 121 18.58 -1.70 12.51
CA GLU A 121 18.34 -1.00 13.78
C GLU A 121 16.89 -0.55 13.94
N CYS A 122 16.26 -0.04 12.87
CA CYS A 122 14.85 0.33 12.86
C CYS A 122 13.95 -0.90 13.07
N LEU A 123 14.28 -2.03 12.42
CA LEU A 123 13.56 -3.28 12.57
C LEU A 123 13.68 -3.84 14.00
N ASP A 124 14.85 -3.78 14.60
CA ASP A 124 15.09 -4.23 15.97
C ASP A 124 14.26 -3.40 16.98
N ARG A 125 14.29 -2.07 16.86
CA ARG A 125 13.45 -1.19 17.67
C ARG A 125 11.96 -1.50 17.50
N ALA A 126 11.48 -1.63 16.26
CA ALA A 126 10.07 -1.93 15.99
C ALA A 126 9.63 -3.27 16.60
N ASN A 127 10.54 -4.25 16.70
CA ASN A 127 10.27 -5.55 17.31
C ASN A 127 10.19 -5.47 18.83
N GLU A 128 11.05 -4.65 19.45
CA GLU A 128 11.01 -4.37 20.87
C GLU A 128 9.72 -3.66 21.25
N GLU A 129 9.38 -2.56 20.55
CA GLU A 129 8.13 -1.83 20.76
C GLU A 129 6.90 -2.75 20.64
N ARG A 130 6.90 -3.63 19.63
CA ARG A 130 5.85 -4.64 19.44
C ARG A 130 5.80 -5.66 20.58
N ALA A 131 6.95 -6.10 21.08
CA ALA A 131 7.03 -7.07 22.18
C ALA A 131 6.56 -6.47 23.52
N GLU A 132 6.76 -5.17 23.70
CA GLU A 132 6.40 -4.43 24.92
C GLU A 132 5.01 -3.78 24.87
N ASP A 133 4.31 -3.87 23.74
CA ASP A 133 3.08 -3.10 23.46
C ASP A 133 3.31 -1.59 23.65
N ALA A 134 4.50 -1.12 23.30
CA ALA A 134 4.87 0.29 23.41
C ALA A 134 4.03 1.15 22.45
N ARG A 135 3.73 2.38 22.87
CA ARG A 135 3.10 3.41 22.06
C ARG A 135 4.00 4.64 22.10
N PRO A 136 4.81 4.89 21.05
CA PRO A 136 5.68 6.05 21.00
C PRO A 136 4.91 7.34 21.25
N GLU A 137 5.50 8.25 22.02
CA GLU A 137 4.91 9.57 22.27
C GLU A 137 4.93 10.38 20.97
N LEU A 138 3.82 11.07 20.69
CA LEU A 138 3.68 11.92 19.51
C LEU A 138 4.06 13.36 19.82
N VAL A 139 4.68 14.03 18.85
CA VAL A 139 5.03 15.46 18.94
C VAL A 139 3.76 16.31 19.06
N GLU A 140 2.71 15.94 18.32
CA GLU A 140 1.46 16.66 18.20
C GLU A 140 0.29 15.68 18.18
N ASN A 141 -0.86 16.11 18.68
CA ASN A 141 -2.12 15.38 18.57
C ASN A 141 -3.06 16.12 17.61
N VAL A 142 -3.96 15.39 16.95
CA VAL A 142 -5.09 15.99 16.25
C VAL A 142 -5.97 16.68 17.30
N GLY A 143 -6.23 17.98 17.14
CA GLY A 143 -6.89 18.79 18.16
C GLY A 143 -8.31 18.36 18.50
N ASN A 144 -9.15 18.15 17.48
CA ASN A 144 -10.55 17.75 17.63
C ASN A 144 -10.90 16.73 16.53
N ILE A 145 -10.61 15.45 16.79
CA ILE A 145 -10.79 14.40 15.78
C ILE A 145 -12.28 14.18 15.46
N GLU A 146 -13.16 14.57 16.38
CA GLU A 146 -14.61 14.48 16.29
C GLU A 146 -15.22 15.43 15.25
N GLU A 147 -14.46 16.40 14.73
CA GLU A 147 -14.90 17.30 13.64
C GLU A 147 -14.82 16.65 12.26
N TYR A 148 -14.09 15.54 12.12
CA TYR A 148 -13.90 14.83 10.87
C TYR A 148 -14.91 13.69 10.71
N ASP A 149 -15.58 13.65 9.56
CA ASP A 149 -16.51 12.59 9.19
C ASP A 149 -15.75 11.34 8.71
N THR A 150 -14.64 11.56 8.03
CA THR A 150 -13.79 10.51 7.46
C THR A 150 -12.33 10.75 7.79
N VAL A 151 -11.65 9.69 8.26
CA VAL A 151 -10.21 9.70 8.51
C VAL A 151 -9.52 8.66 7.62
N PHE A 152 -8.69 9.13 6.69
CA PHE A 152 -7.69 8.29 6.03
C PHE A 152 -6.46 8.18 6.92
N LEU A 153 -6.00 6.95 7.15
CA LEU A 153 -4.79 6.67 7.91
C LEU A 153 -3.77 5.94 7.03
N GLY A 154 -2.70 6.64 6.65
CA GLY A 154 -1.59 6.10 5.87
C GLY A 154 -0.40 5.71 6.74
N TYR A 155 0.19 4.55 6.49
CA TYR A 155 1.43 4.12 7.13
C TYR A 155 2.17 3.14 6.22
N PRO A 156 3.49 2.93 6.41
CA PRO A 156 4.23 2.02 5.55
C PRO A 156 3.70 0.58 5.66
N LYS A 157 4.25 -0.37 4.91
CA LYS A 157 4.07 -1.79 5.22
C LYS A 157 5.39 -2.35 5.75
N MET A 158 5.47 -2.65 7.04
CA MET A 158 6.61 -3.33 7.65
C MET A 158 6.34 -4.83 7.79
N GLU A 159 7.39 -5.66 7.65
CA GLU A 159 7.29 -7.13 7.60
C GLU A 159 6.64 -7.76 8.84
N GLN A 160 6.57 -7.05 9.97
CA GLN A 160 6.13 -7.62 11.26
C GLN A 160 4.76 -7.16 11.75
N GLY A 161 3.99 -6.43 10.92
CA GLY A 161 2.65 -5.97 11.28
C GLY A 161 2.68 -4.84 12.32
N TYR A 162 1.87 -3.82 12.09
CA TYR A 162 1.84 -2.62 12.93
C TYR A 162 1.16 -2.90 14.27
N ILE A 163 1.79 -2.46 15.37
CA ILE A 163 1.12 -2.13 16.64
C ILE A 163 1.48 -0.70 17.12
N CYS A 164 2.15 0.12 16.31
CA CYS A 164 2.50 1.49 16.66
C CYS A 164 2.30 2.45 15.48
N VAL A 165 1.03 2.68 15.14
CA VAL A 165 0.47 3.96 14.65
C VAL A 165 -0.84 4.16 15.40
#